data_AF-A0A2Z6M1V9-F1
#
_entry.id   AF-A0A2Z6M1V9-F1
#
_cell.length_a   1.000
_cell.length_b   1.000
_cell.length_c   1.000
_cell.angle_alpha   90.00
_cell.angle_beta   90.00
_cell.angle_gamma   90.00
#
_symmetry.space_group_name_H-M   'P 1'
#
loop_
_entity.id
_entity.type
_entity.pdbx_description
1 polymer ?
#
loop_
_entity_poly.entity_id
_entity_poly.type
_entity_poly.pdbx_seq_one_letter_code
_entity_poly.pdbx_strand_id
1 'polypeptide(L)'
;MACLEVCKEGKFKEETEELTLDGSVDWHGRPAIRAKSGRWFAGTIILLNQGLATLAFFGVGVNLVLFLTRVMGQNNADAANNVSKWTGTVYIFSLVGAFLSDSYWGRYKTCAIFQGIFVLGLVSLSFSTYLALLRPKGCGNGKLECGKHSSFEMGMFYLSIYLIALGNGGYQPNIATFGADQFDEDHSKESYSKVAFFSYFYLALNLGSLFSNTILGYFEDEGLWALGFWASAGSAFLALVLFLVGTPQYRHFKPCGNPLSRFCQVLVAASRKLGVQMTSNGEDLYVSDEKESSNNPNRKILHTHGFK
;
A
#
# COMPACT_ATOMS: atom_id res chain seq x y z
N MET A 1 17.74 -48.51 45.71
CA MET A 1 16.91 -48.43 44.48
C MET A 1 15.74 -47.45 44.70
N ALA A 2 16.03 -46.17 44.93
CA ALA A 2 15.01 -45.12 45.09
C ALA A 2 15.63 -43.71 44.92
N CYS A 3 16.54 -43.55 43.96
CA CYS A 3 17.20 -42.26 43.72
C CYS A 3 17.53 -42.08 42.23
N LEU A 4 16.64 -42.54 41.35
CA LEU A 4 16.78 -42.41 39.89
C LEU A 4 15.48 -42.04 39.16
N GLU A 5 14.39 -41.74 39.87
CA GLU A 5 13.11 -41.35 39.24
C GLU A 5 12.74 -39.87 39.39
N VAL A 6 13.53 -39.06 40.11
CA VAL A 6 13.20 -37.63 40.30
C VAL A 6 13.89 -36.71 39.27
N CYS A 7 14.72 -37.26 38.39
CA CYS A 7 15.42 -36.46 37.36
C CYS A 7 14.84 -36.63 35.96
N LYS A 8 13.53 -36.86 35.84
CA LYS A 8 12.83 -37.01 34.55
C LYS A 8 11.58 -36.12 34.39
N GLU A 9 11.47 -35.05 35.16
CA GLU A 9 10.42 -34.02 34.99
C GLU A 9 11.01 -32.60 34.95
N GLY A 10 12.16 -32.44 34.31
CA GLY A 10 12.77 -31.14 34.10
C GLY A 10 13.32 -31.03 32.68
N LYS A 11 12.63 -30.23 31.86
CA LYS A 11 13.01 -29.79 30.51
C LYS A 11 12.78 -30.80 29.37
N PHE A 12 11.59 -30.74 28.78
CA PHE A 12 11.40 -30.65 27.34
C PHE A 12 10.02 -30.04 27.09
N LYS A 13 9.87 -28.74 27.38
CA LYS A 13 8.95 -27.93 26.58
C LYS A 13 9.65 -27.74 25.24
N GLU A 14 9.49 -28.70 24.33
CA GLU A 14 9.51 -28.38 22.91
C GLU A 14 8.37 -27.37 22.72
N GLU A 15 8.70 -26.08 22.77
CA GLU A 15 8.00 -25.15 21.89
C GLU A 15 8.32 -25.66 20.49
N THR A 16 7.46 -26.51 19.95
CA THR A 16 7.45 -26.83 18.53
C THR A 16 7.42 -25.48 17.83
N GLU A 17 8.55 -25.05 17.27
CA GLU A 17 8.64 -23.80 16.49
C GLU A 17 7.78 -24.04 15.24
N GLU A 18 6.46 -23.87 15.38
CA GLU A 18 5.49 -24.09 14.32
C GLU A 18 5.87 -23.16 13.16
N LEU A 19 6.33 -23.76 12.08
CA LEU A 19 6.55 -23.09 10.81
C LEU A 19 5.21 -22.60 10.27
N THR A 20 5.22 -21.52 9.52
CA THR A 20 4.04 -21.13 8.73
C THR A 20 3.74 -22.17 7.65
N LEU A 21 2.45 -22.40 7.40
CA LEU A 21 1.99 -23.42 6.44
C LEU A 21 1.81 -22.84 5.02
N ASP A 22 1.72 -21.51 4.92
CA ASP A 22 1.46 -20.75 3.70
C ASP A 22 2.70 -20.49 2.80
N GLY A 23 3.88 -20.94 3.22
CA GLY A 23 5.15 -20.73 2.50
C GLY A 23 5.77 -19.33 2.66
N SER A 24 5.31 -18.55 3.63
CA SER A 24 5.91 -17.25 3.98
C SER A 24 7.34 -17.38 4.54
N VAL A 25 8.17 -16.36 4.28
CA VAL A 25 9.57 -16.32 4.68
C VAL A 25 9.89 -15.14 5.61
N ASP A 26 10.90 -15.30 6.45
CA ASP A 26 11.49 -14.25 7.27
C ASP A 26 12.33 -13.27 6.42
N TRP A 27 12.84 -12.21 7.05
CA TRP A 27 13.72 -11.23 6.40
C TRP A 27 14.98 -11.85 5.75
N HIS A 28 15.44 -13.00 6.25
CA HIS A 28 16.61 -13.71 5.74
C HIS A 28 16.26 -14.72 4.63
N GLY A 29 14.99 -14.80 4.23
CA GLY A 29 14.50 -15.73 3.21
C GLY A 29 14.35 -17.17 3.70
N ARG A 30 14.44 -17.42 5.01
CA ARG A 30 14.15 -18.72 5.64
C ARG A 30 12.65 -18.84 5.92
N PRO A 31 12.09 -20.04 6.02
CA PRO A 31 10.68 -20.20 6.37
C PRO A 31 10.32 -19.48 7.69
N ALA A 32 9.20 -18.77 7.70
CA ALA A 32 8.82 -17.93 8.83
C ALA A 32 8.41 -18.78 10.04
N ILE A 33 8.91 -18.43 11.23
CA ILE A 33 8.48 -19.05 12.49
C ILE A 33 7.24 -18.31 12.98
N ARG A 34 6.12 -19.01 13.05
CA ARG A 34 4.80 -18.43 13.34
C ARG A 34 4.73 -17.70 14.68
N ALA A 35 5.45 -18.20 15.69
CA ALA A 35 5.48 -17.59 17.02
C ALA A 35 6.30 -16.27 17.08
N LYS A 36 7.23 -16.06 16.15
CA LYS A 36 8.21 -14.95 16.20
C LYS A 36 7.94 -13.83 15.18
N SER A 37 7.22 -14.12 14.08
CA SER A 37 6.93 -13.14 13.02
C SER A 37 5.44 -13.03 12.69
N GLY A 38 5.05 -11.87 12.15
CA GLY A 38 3.71 -11.54 11.70
C GLY A 38 2.73 -11.25 12.84
N ARG A 39 1.49 -11.72 12.66
CA ARG A 39 0.38 -11.60 13.60
C ARG A 39 0.02 -10.15 13.91
N TRP A 40 -0.71 -9.94 15.00
CA TRP A 40 -1.21 -8.63 15.41
C TRP A 40 -0.13 -7.60 15.70
N PHE A 41 1.09 -8.00 16.11
CA PHE A 41 2.15 -7.01 16.33
C PHE A 41 2.53 -6.31 15.02
N ALA A 42 2.88 -7.09 13.99
CA ALA A 42 3.16 -6.58 12.66
C ALA A 42 1.92 -5.91 12.03
N GLY A 43 0.75 -6.54 12.19
CA GLY A 43 -0.52 -5.99 11.73
C GLY A 43 -0.80 -4.60 12.31
N THR A 44 -0.63 -4.39 13.61
CA THR A 44 -0.85 -3.09 14.26
C THR A 44 0.11 -2.02 13.75
N ILE A 45 1.39 -2.34 13.51
CA ILE A 45 2.32 -1.37 12.90
C ILE A 45 1.84 -0.97 11.50
N ILE A 46 1.38 -1.93 10.70
CA ILE A 46 0.84 -1.67 9.36
C ILE A 46 -0.45 -0.85 9.43
N LEU A 47 -1.33 -1.11 10.39
CA LEU A 47 -2.56 -0.33 10.60
C LEU A 47 -2.24 1.12 10.98
N LEU A 48 -1.29 1.35 11.89
CA LEU A 48 -0.85 2.69 12.28
C LEU A 48 -0.22 3.43 11.11
N ASN A 49 0.67 2.74 10.36
CA ASN A 49 1.27 3.26 9.14
C ASN A 49 0.20 3.66 8.11
N GLN A 50 -0.82 2.82 7.89
CA GLN A 50 -1.93 3.13 6.99
C GLN A 50 -2.72 4.36 7.44
N GLY A 51 -3.06 4.47 8.73
CA GLY A 51 -3.79 5.62 9.25
C GLY A 51 -3.01 6.94 9.08
N LEU A 52 -1.72 6.94 9.42
CA LEU A 52 -0.83 8.10 9.30
C LEU A 52 -0.57 8.50 7.84
N ALA A 53 -0.36 7.53 6.96
CA ALA A 53 -0.17 7.79 5.52
C ALA A 53 -1.46 8.33 4.90
N THR A 54 -2.62 7.79 5.29
CA THR A 54 -3.93 8.26 4.84
C THR A 54 -4.17 9.69 5.30
N LEU A 55 -3.86 10.01 6.56
CA LEU A 55 -3.95 11.38 7.09
C LEU A 55 -3.11 12.35 6.25
N ALA A 56 -1.86 11.99 5.95
CA ALA A 56 -0.96 12.84 5.17
C ALA A 56 -1.43 13.04 3.72
N PHE A 57 -1.99 12.00 3.09
CA PHE A 57 -2.46 12.08 1.70
C PHE A 57 -3.71 12.96 1.58
N PHE A 58 -4.70 12.73 2.45
CA PHE A 58 -5.92 13.55 2.45
C PHE A 58 -5.65 14.99 2.88
N GLY A 59 -4.61 15.25 3.68
CA GLY A 59 -4.25 16.60 4.11
C GLY A 59 -3.95 17.48 2.90
N VAL A 60 -3.14 16.95 1.98
CA VAL A 60 -2.89 17.64 0.71
C VAL A 60 -4.10 17.58 -0.23
N GLY A 61 -4.71 16.40 -0.38
CA GLY A 61 -5.67 16.14 -1.45
C GLY A 61 -6.99 16.90 -1.33
N VAL A 62 -7.54 17.03 -0.12
CA VAL A 62 -8.89 17.57 0.10
C VAL A 62 -8.93 19.07 -0.20
N ASN A 63 -7.93 19.81 0.25
CA ASN A 63 -7.87 21.25 0.07
C ASN A 63 -7.00 21.69 -1.12
N LEU A 64 -6.58 20.75 -1.98
CA LEU A 64 -5.76 21.07 -3.13
C LEU A 64 -6.45 22.06 -4.09
N VAL A 65 -7.77 21.95 -4.27
CA VAL A 65 -8.55 22.90 -5.09
C VAL A 65 -8.50 24.30 -4.48
N LEU A 66 -8.65 24.41 -3.16
CA LEU A 66 -8.57 25.68 -2.43
C LEU A 66 -7.16 26.26 -2.49
N PHE A 67 -6.13 25.43 -2.41
CA PHE A 67 -4.74 25.87 -2.58
C PHE A 67 -4.49 26.43 -3.99
N LEU A 68 -4.93 25.72 -5.04
CA LEU A 68 -4.77 26.16 -6.42
C LEU A 68 -5.53 27.46 -6.73
N THR A 69 -6.69 27.67 -6.10
CA THR A 69 -7.50 28.88 -6.31
C THR A 69 -6.98 30.05 -5.47
N ARG A 70 -6.76 29.86 -4.17
CA ARG A 70 -6.39 30.94 -3.22
C ARG A 70 -4.90 31.32 -3.28
N VAL A 71 -4.01 30.36 -3.55
CA VAL A 71 -2.56 30.59 -3.56
C VAL A 71 -2.03 30.73 -4.98
N MET A 72 -2.44 29.85 -5.90
CA MET A 72 -1.95 29.86 -7.29
C MET A 72 -2.79 30.75 -8.22
N GLY A 73 -3.91 31.28 -7.75
CA GLY A 73 -4.77 32.20 -8.51
C GLY A 73 -5.46 31.55 -9.72
N GLN A 74 -5.61 30.23 -9.72
CA GLN A 74 -6.35 29.53 -10.78
C GLN A 74 -7.85 29.78 -10.65
N ASN A 75 -8.58 29.74 -11.77
CA ASN A 75 -10.03 29.69 -11.71
C ASN A 75 -10.49 28.31 -11.20
N ASN A 76 -11.75 28.23 -10.74
CA ASN A 76 -12.28 27.01 -10.14
C ASN A 76 -12.30 25.80 -11.12
N ALA A 77 -12.52 26.05 -12.40
CA ALA A 77 -12.60 24.99 -13.42
C ALA A 77 -11.21 24.36 -13.67
N ASP A 78 -10.18 25.19 -13.83
CA ASP A 78 -8.80 24.75 -14.05
C ASP A 78 -8.24 24.05 -12.81
N ALA A 79 -8.53 24.58 -11.62
CA ALA A 79 -8.14 23.95 -10.37
C ALA A 79 -8.77 22.55 -10.22
N ALA A 80 -10.09 22.43 -10.44
CA ALA A 80 -10.79 21.15 -10.37
C ALA A 80 -10.27 20.14 -11.41
N ASN A 81 -9.97 20.59 -12.63
CA ASN A 81 -9.37 19.76 -13.67
C ASN A 81 -7.97 19.26 -13.27
N ASN A 82 -7.14 20.14 -12.71
CA ASN A 82 -5.79 19.77 -12.25
C ASN A 82 -5.84 18.76 -11.09
N VAL A 83 -6.75 18.93 -10.13
CA VAL A 83 -6.96 17.95 -9.05
C VAL A 83 -7.50 16.62 -9.58
N SER A 84 -8.38 16.65 -10.59
CA SER A 84 -8.88 15.43 -11.25
C SER A 84 -7.76 14.67 -11.97
N LYS A 85 -6.88 15.38 -12.68
CA LYS A 85 -5.69 14.79 -13.32
C LYS A 85 -4.73 14.20 -12.30
N TRP A 86 -4.48 14.91 -11.20
CA TRP A 86 -3.65 14.43 -10.10
C TRP A 86 -4.23 13.15 -9.48
N THR A 87 -5.53 13.15 -9.16
CA THR A 87 -6.24 11.97 -8.64
C THR A 87 -6.21 10.80 -9.61
N GLY A 88 -6.45 11.04 -10.90
CA GLY A 88 -6.34 10.01 -11.94
C GLY A 88 -4.94 9.42 -12.03
N THR A 89 -3.92 10.26 -11.85
CA THR A 89 -2.51 9.84 -11.86
C THR A 89 -2.17 8.95 -10.66
N VAL A 90 -2.73 9.23 -9.47
CA VAL A 90 -2.61 8.35 -8.28
C VAL A 90 -3.09 6.93 -8.63
N TYR A 91 -4.28 6.80 -9.22
CA TYR A 91 -4.86 5.51 -9.57
C TYR A 91 -4.08 4.76 -10.67
N ILE A 92 -3.55 5.49 -11.67
CA ILE A 92 -2.66 4.89 -12.67
C ILE A 92 -1.40 4.33 -12.00
N PHE A 93 -0.81 5.07 -11.06
CA PHE A 93 0.36 4.59 -10.33
C PHE A 93 0.06 3.44 -9.37
N SER A 94 -1.19 3.27 -8.92
CA SER A 94 -1.60 2.06 -8.20
C SER A 94 -1.47 0.80 -9.03
N LEU A 95 -1.81 0.85 -10.32
CA LEU A 95 -1.59 -0.28 -11.23
C LEU A 95 -0.09 -0.56 -11.41
N VAL A 96 0.72 0.49 -11.58
CA VAL A 96 2.18 0.37 -11.73
C VAL A 96 2.81 -0.21 -10.46
N GLY A 97 2.41 0.28 -9.29
CA GLY A 97 2.92 -0.20 -8.00
C GLY A 97 2.56 -1.66 -7.76
N ALA A 98 1.31 -2.07 -8.04
CA ALA A 98 0.90 -3.46 -7.93
C ALA A 98 1.72 -4.37 -8.87
N PHE A 99 1.91 -3.95 -10.13
CA PHE A 99 2.72 -4.68 -11.09
C PHE A 99 4.19 -4.87 -10.64
N LEU A 100 4.83 -3.81 -10.13
CA LEU A 100 6.22 -3.85 -9.65
C LEU A 100 6.37 -4.75 -8.40
N SER A 101 5.38 -4.69 -7.51
CA SER A 101 5.29 -5.52 -6.31
C SER A 101 5.23 -7.01 -6.64
N ASP A 102 4.31 -7.40 -7.52
CA ASP A 102 4.07 -8.81 -7.81
C ASP A 102 5.16 -9.41 -8.72
N SER A 103 5.75 -8.60 -9.62
CA SER A 103 6.66 -9.10 -10.66
C SER A 103 8.15 -9.02 -10.32
N TYR A 104 8.60 -8.00 -9.59
CA TYR A 104 10.05 -7.70 -9.47
C TYR A 104 10.53 -7.52 -8.05
N TRP A 105 9.96 -6.59 -7.29
CA TRP A 105 10.53 -6.13 -6.03
C TRP A 105 10.00 -6.88 -4.80
N GLY A 106 8.78 -7.41 -4.89
CA GLY A 106 8.05 -7.93 -3.73
C GLY A 106 7.35 -6.82 -2.94
N ARG A 107 6.27 -7.20 -2.25
CA ARG A 107 5.34 -6.30 -1.56
C ARG A 107 6.03 -5.35 -0.57
N TYR A 108 6.89 -5.88 0.29
CA TYR A 108 7.62 -5.06 1.28
C TYR A 108 8.48 -3.97 0.64
N LYS A 109 9.34 -4.32 -0.33
CA LYS A 109 10.27 -3.36 -0.95
C LYS A 109 9.50 -2.30 -1.72
N THR A 110 8.44 -2.69 -2.41
CA THR A 110 7.56 -1.75 -3.09
C THR A 110 6.92 -0.77 -2.11
N CYS A 111 6.34 -1.24 -1.01
CA CYS A 111 5.80 -0.35 0.04
C CYS A 111 6.86 0.64 0.55
N ALA A 112 8.05 0.15 0.93
CA ALA A 112 9.11 1.00 1.48
C ALA A 112 9.60 2.07 0.49
N ILE A 113 9.84 1.70 -0.77
CA ILE A 113 10.34 2.62 -1.82
C ILE A 113 9.28 3.68 -2.13
N PHE A 114 8.05 3.26 -2.40
CA PHE A 114 6.97 4.19 -2.74
C PHE A 114 6.59 5.11 -1.57
N GLN A 115 6.64 4.61 -0.34
CA GLN A 115 6.44 5.44 0.84
C GLN A 115 7.59 6.44 1.04
N GLY A 116 8.84 6.07 0.72
CA GLY A 116 9.96 7.03 0.66
C GLY A 116 9.74 8.14 -0.37
N ILE A 117 9.27 7.79 -1.58
CA ILE A 117 8.91 8.76 -2.62
C ILE A 117 7.76 9.68 -2.15
N PHE A 118 6.76 9.12 -1.46
CA PHE A 118 5.65 9.88 -0.91
C PHE A 118 6.12 10.94 0.10
N VAL A 119 7.00 10.56 1.05
CA VAL A 119 7.60 11.49 2.01
C VAL A 119 8.42 12.57 1.29
N LEU A 120 9.23 12.19 0.31
CA LEU A 120 10.01 13.16 -0.48
C LEU A 120 9.11 14.19 -1.18
N GLY A 121 8.00 13.73 -1.77
CA GLY A 121 7.00 14.60 -2.39
C GLY A 121 6.38 15.58 -1.40
N LEU A 122 6.01 15.12 -0.20
CA LEU A 122 5.44 15.95 0.87
C LEU A 122 6.44 16.97 1.42
N VAL A 123 7.71 16.58 1.62
CA VAL A 123 8.76 17.50 2.07
C VAL A 123 9.04 18.55 1.01
N SER A 124 9.16 18.15 -0.26
CA SER A 124 9.33 19.07 -1.39
C SER A 124 8.16 20.05 -1.51
N LEU A 125 6.93 19.57 -1.36
CA LEU A 125 5.72 20.40 -1.35
C LEU A 125 5.75 21.41 -0.19
N SER A 126 6.06 20.95 1.03
CA SER A 126 6.11 21.78 2.23
C SER A 126 7.16 22.88 2.11
N PHE A 127 8.33 22.55 1.58
CA PHE A 127 9.43 23.49 1.36
C PHE A 127 9.09 24.51 0.27
N SER A 128 8.57 24.05 -0.87
CA SER A 128 8.13 24.91 -1.98
C SER A 128 7.06 25.90 -1.51
N THR A 129 6.04 25.41 -0.80
CA THR A 129 4.96 26.25 -0.28
C THR A 129 5.47 27.29 0.71
N TYR A 130 6.31 26.90 1.66
CA TYR A 130 6.82 27.79 2.70
C TYR A 130 7.74 28.89 2.17
N LEU A 131 8.64 28.60 1.22
CA LEU A 131 9.65 29.55 0.75
C LEU A 131 9.24 30.36 -0.49
N ALA A 132 8.48 29.75 -1.39
CA ALA A 132 8.19 30.31 -2.70
C ALA A 132 6.73 30.76 -2.83
N LEU A 133 5.76 29.91 -2.49
CA LEU A 133 4.36 30.18 -2.82
C LEU A 133 3.63 31.07 -1.80
N LEU A 134 4.04 31.11 -0.53
CA LEU A 134 3.40 31.96 0.49
C LEU A 134 4.05 33.35 0.56
N ARG A 135 3.86 34.16 -0.48
CA ARG A 135 4.34 35.56 -0.56
C ARG A 135 3.18 36.55 -0.79
N PRO A 136 2.95 37.51 0.12
CA PRO A 136 3.58 37.72 1.44
C PRO A 136 3.24 36.59 2.43
N LYS A 137 4.02 36.46 3.52
CA LYS A 137 3.83 35.39 4.52
C LYS A 137 2.38 35.41 5.04
N GLY A 138 1.70 34.26 4.97
CA GLY A 138 0.30 34.12 5.42
C GLY A 138 -0.75 34.53 4.38
N CYS A 139 -0.38 34.72 3.11
CA CYS A 139 -1.34 34.87 2.02
C CYS A 139 -2.09 33.55 1.74
N GLY A 140 -3.24 33.62 1.06
CA GLY A 140 -4.06 32.45 0.72
C GLY A 140 -5.10 32.08 1.78
N ASN A 141 -5.39 32.96 2.73
CA ASN A 141 -6.45 32.83 3.75
C ASN A 141 -7.83 33.34 3.27
N GLY A 142 -7.99 33.62 1.97
CA GLY A 142 -9.20 34.20 1.39
C GLY A 142 -9.39 35.71 1.61
N LYS A 143 -8.54 36.36 2.41
CA LYS A 143 -8.53 37.82 2.63
C LYS A 143 -7.30 38.49 2.01
N LEU A 144 -6.15 37.83 2.12
CA LEU A 144 -4.87 38.29 1.61
C LEU A 144 -4.50 37.43 0.39
N GLU A 145 -4.51 38.05 -0.78
CA GLU A 145 -4.13 37.39 -2.03
C GLU A 145 -2.60 37.20 -2.10
N CYS A 146 -2.18 36.06 -2.66
CA CYS A 146 -0.76 35.79 -2.92
C CYS A 146 -0.31 36.51 -4.20
N GLY A 147 0.96 36.90 -4.22
CA GLY A 147 1.59 37.50 -5.40
C GLY A 147 1.74 36.52 -6.57
N LYS A 148 2.20 37.03 -7.72
CA LYS A 148 2.51 36.19 -8.89
C LYS A 148 3.70 35.28 -8.61
N HIS A 149 3.58 34.01 -9.00
CA HIS A 149 4.63 33.00 -8.87
C HIS A 149 5.46 32.89 -10.14
N SER A 150 6.75 32.57 -10.00
CA SER A 150 7.62 32.25 -11.12
C SER A 150 7.28 30.88 -11.71
N SER A 151 7.52 30.68 -13.01
CA SER A 151 7.32 29.39 -13.69
C SER A 151 8.09 28.25 -13.02
N PHE A 152 9.26 28.54 -12.46
CA PHE A 152 10.07 27.56 -11.72
C PHE A 152 9.39 27.11 -10.42
N GLU A 153 8.81 28.04 -9.67
CA GLU A 153 8.11 27.77 -8.40
C GLU A 153 6.86 26.90 -8.65
N MET A 154 6.12 27.21 -9.72
CA MET A 154 4.99 26.41 -10.18
C MET A 154 5.40 25.01 -10.65
N GLY A 155 6.54 24.90 -11.36
CA GLY A 155 7.12 23.62 -11.76
C GLY A 155 7.50 22.73 -10.57
N MET A 156 8.14 23.30 -9.54
CA MET A 156 8.48 22.57 -8.31
C MET A 156 7.23 22.11 -7.56
N PHE A 157 6.17 22.93 -7.50
CA PHE A 157 4.90 22.55 -6.90
C PHE A 157 4.29 21.33 -7.64
N TYR A 158 4.17 21.39 -8.97
CA TYR A 158 3.60 20.29 -9.74
C TYR A 158 4.44 19.02 -9.62
N LEU A 159 5.76 19.12 -9.69
CA LEU A 159 6.66 17.99 -9.46
C LEU A 159 6.40 17.35 -8.09
N SER A 160 6.23 18.17 -7.05
CA SER A 160 5.99 17.69 -5.68
C SER A 160 4.66 16.94 -5.57
N ILE A 161 3.56 17.48 -6.11
CA ILE A 161 2.27 16.79 -6.04
C ILE A 161 2.26 15.51 -6.90
N TYR A 162 2.95 15.49 -8.04
CA TYR A 162 3.06 14.26 -8.85
C TYR A 162 3.98 13.21 -8.21
N LEU A 163 5.01 13.60 -7.45
CA LEU A 163 5.77 12.69 -6.60
C LEU A 163 4.89 12.10 -5.48
N ILE A 164 4.02 12.92 -4.87
CA ILE A 164 3.01 12.44 -3.92
C ILE A 164 2.08 11.42 -4.59
N ALA A 165 1.61 11.71 -5.80
CA ALA A 165 0.73 10.79 -6.53
C ALA A 165 1.42 9.46 -6.85
N LEU A 166 2.67 9.51 -7.30
CA LEU A 166 3.50 8.32 -7.54
C LEU A 166 3.69 7.51 -6.25
N GLY A 167 4.10 8.18 -5.18
CA GLY A 167 4.35 7.57 -3.87
C GLY A 167 3.11 6.91 -3.29
N ASN A 168 2.05 7.66 -3.05
CA ASN A 168 0.82 7.12 -2.46
C ASN A 168 0.14 6.10 -3.39
N GLY A 169 0.10 6.40 -4.69
CA GLY A 169 -0.48 5.50 -5.69
C GLY A 169 0.16 4.13 -5.66
N GLY A 170 1.50 4.05 -5.68
CA GLY A 170 2.22 2.78 -5.66
C GLY A 170 2.26 2.08 -4.30
N TYR A 171 2.14 2.82 -3.20
CA TYR A 171 2.14 2.26 -1.84
C TYR A 171 0.78 1.65 -1.45
N GLN A 172 -0.33 2.34 -1.73
CA GLN A 172 -1.66 2.03 -1.19
C GLN A 172 -2.22 0.63 -1.52
N PRO A 173 -2.13 0.10 -2.76
CA PRO A 173 -2.63 -1.26 -3.04
C PRO A 173 -1.76 -2.34 -2.41
N ASN A 174 -0.46 -2.07 -2.24
CA ASN A 174 0.52 -3.03 -1.77
C ASN A 174 0.54 -3.19 -0.25
N ILE A 175 0.25 -2.12 0.51
CA ILE A 175 0.23 -2.21 1.97
C ILE A 175 -0.94 -3.05 2.49
N ALA A 176 -2.09 -3.02 1.80
CA ALA A 176 -3.25 -3.83 2.17
C ALA A 176 -2.96 -5.32 2.01
N THR A 177 -2.36 -5.72 0.87
CA THR A 177 -1.98 -7.11 0.62
C THR A 177 -0.82 -7.54 1.53
N PHE A 178 0.18 -6.69 1.73
CA PHE A 178 1.29 -6.95 2.66
C PHE A 178 0.83 -7.09 4.11
N GLY A 179 -0.18 -6.33 4.54
CA GLY A 179 -0.78 -6.47 5.87
C GLY A 179 -1.51 -7.79 6.04
N ALA A 180 -2.25 -8.22 5.02
CA ALA A 180 -2.92 -9.52 5.02
C ALA A 180 -1.93 -10.69 5.07
N ASP A 181 -0.75 -10.53 4.45
CA ASP A 181 0.34 -11.52 4.46
C ASP A 181 0.94 -11.75 5.86
N GLN A 182 0.62 -10.93 6.85
CA GLN A 182 1.11 -11.11 8.22
C GLN A 182 0.36 -12.22 8.98
N PHE A 183 -0.73 -12.75 8.41
CA PHE A 183 -1.57 -13.78 9.03
C PHE A 183 -1.62 -15.03 8.14
N ASP A 184 -1.32 -16.18 8.73
CA ASP A 184 -1.35 -17.48 8.05
C ASP A 184 -2.80 -17.88 7.75
N GLU A 185 -3.11 -18.10 6.46
CA GLU A 185 -4.46 -18.44 6.00
C GLU A 185 -4.82 -19.90 6.27
N ASP A 186 -3.83 -20.80 6.27
CA ASP A 186 -4.03 -22.24 6.44
C ASP A 186 -4.19 -22.62 7.92
N HIS A 187 -3.88 -21.68 8.83
CA HIS A 187 -4.13 -21.86 10.25
C HIS A 187 -5.50 -21.31 10.67
N SER A 188 -6.35 -22.19 11.23
CA SER A 188 -7.73 -21.90 11.68
C SER A 188 -7.91 -20.56 12.43
N LYS A 189 -7.07 -20.26 13.44
CA LYS A 189 -7.15 -19.00 14.21
C LYS A 189 -6.62 -17.76 13.47
N GLU A 190 -5.62 -17.90 12.62
CA GLU A 190 -5.00 -16.74 11.93
C GLU A 190 -5.84 -16.33 10.72
N SER A 191 -6.52 -17.29 10.07
CA SER A 191 -7.50 -17.02 9.02
C SER A 191 -8.62 -16.05 9.47
N TYR A 192 -9.21 -16.27 10.66
CA TYR A 192 -10.17 -15.30 11.24
C TYR A 192 -9.52 -13.94 11.56
N SER A 193 -8.26 -13.94 12.02
CA SER A 193 -7.53 -12.70 12.32
C SER A 193 -7.23 -11.89 11.06
N LYS A 194 -6.98 -12.54 9.92
CA LYS A 194 -6.80 -11.91 8.61
C LYS A 194 -8.05 -11.15 8.17
N VAL A 195 -9.24 -11.75 8.36
CA VAL A 195 -10.52 -11.09 8.06
C VAL A 195 -10.72 -9.88 8.98
N ALA A 196 -10.48 -10.04 10.28
CA ALA A 196 -10.57 -8.93 11.24
C ALA A 196 -9.58 -7.80 10.92
N PHE A 197 -8.36 -8.14 10.47
CA PHE A 197 -7.36 -7.17 10.05
C PHE A 197 -7.88 -6.24 8.94
N PHE A 198 -8.59 -6.77 7.93
CA PHE A 198 -9.19 -5.92 6.89
C PHE A 198 -10.21 -4.92 7.48
N SER A 199 -11.05 -5.35 8.43
CA SER A 199 -11.98 -4.43 9.11
C SER A 199 -11.24 -3.31 9.84
N TYR A 200 -10.17 -3.63 10.56
CA TYR A 200 -9.34 -2.62 11.22
C TYR A 200 -8.56 -1.75 10.22
N PHE A 201 -8.17 -2.29 9.08
CA PHE A 201 -7.48 -1.55 8.03
C PHE A 201 -8.38 -0.45 7.45
N TYR A 202 -9.64 -0.78 7.14
CA TYR A 202 -10.62 0.21 6.73
C TYR A 202 -10.94 1.21 7.85
N LEU A 203 -10.99 0.77 9.11
CA LEU A 203 -11.14 1.68 10.24
C LEU A 203 -9.97 2.68 10.32
N ALA A 204 -8.73 2.21 10.21
CA ALA A 204 -7.53 3.06 10.24
C ALA A 204 -7.53 4.07 9.09
N LEU A 205 -7.91 3.64 7.88
CA LEU A 205 -8.07 4.51 6.71
C LEU A 205 -9.11 5.61 6.98
N ASN A 206 -10.31 5.23 7.45
CA ASN A 206 -11.37 6.20 7.74
C ASN A 206 -11.00 7.17 8.88
N LEU A 207 -10.33 6.69 9.93
CA LEU A 207 -9.82 7.55 11.00
C LEU A 207 -8.77 8.55 10.49
N GLY A 208 -7.82 8.09 9.67
CA GLY A 208 -6.84 8.98 9.05
C GLY A 208 -7.50 10.07 8.20
N SER A 209 -8.48 9.68 7.39
CA SER A 209 -9.28 10.62 6.58
C SER A 209 -10.09 11.59 7.45
N LEU A 210 -10.73 11.12 8.52
CA LEU A 210 -11.50 11.96 9.45
C LEU A 210 -10.62 13.03 10.09
N PHE A 211 -9.47 12.66 10.67
CA PHE A 211 -8.56 13.60 11.30
C PHE A 211 -7.96 14.58 10.29
N SER A 212 -7.66 14.11 9.08
CA SER A 212 -7.20 14.99 8.00
C SER A 212 -8.25 16.04 7.63
N ASN A 213 -9.48 15.61 7.30
CA ASN A 213 -10.55 16.50 6.85
C ASN A 213 -10.98 17.51 7.93
N THR A 214 -10.80 17.17 9.20
CA THR A 214 -11.19 18.03 10.32
C THR A 214 -10.04 18.91 10.80
N ILE A 215 -8.95 18.32 11.30
CA ILE A 215 -7.85 19.06 11.94
C ILE A 215 -6.98 19.76 10.90
N LEU A 216 -6.46 19.01 9.91
CA LEU A 216 -5.62 19.61 8.87
C LEU A 216 -6.45 20.54 7.98
N GLY A 217 -7.66 20.09 7.64
CA GLY A 217 -8.63 20.89 6.89
C GLY A 217 -8.87 22.27 7.51
N TYR A 218 -9.09 22.31 8.83
CA TYR A 218 -9.26 23.56 9.56
C TYR A 218 -8.03 24.48 9.48
N PHE A 219 -6.82 23.96 9.69
CA PHE A 219 -5.60 24.78 9.60
C PHE A 219 -5.40 25.35 8.19
N GLU A 220 -5.64 24.55 7.17
CA GLU A 220 -5.49 24.94 5.77
C GLU A 220 -6.53 25.99 5.36
N ASP A 221 -7.78 25.84 5.82
CA ASP A 221 -8.85 26.81 5.57
C ASP A 221 -8.58 28.19 6.18
N GLU A 222 -7.98 28.23 7.37
CA GLU A 222 -7.51 29.45 8.03
C GLU A 222 -6.26 30.07 7.36
N GLY A 223 -5.73 29.42 6.31
CA GLY A 223 -4.57 29.87 5.54
C GLY A 223 -3.22 29.45 6.11
N LEU A 224 -3.18 28.55 7.10
CA LEU A 224 -1.96 27.97 7.67
C LEU A 224 -1.43 26.79 6.82
N TRP A 225 -1.37 26.99 5.50
CA TRP A 225 -0.99 25.98 4.50
C TRP A 225 0.35 25.30 4.80
N ALA A 226 1.36 26.08 5.17
CA ALA A 226 2.68 25.52 5.50
C ALA A 226 2.61 24.56 6.70
N LEU A 227 1.81 24.87 7.71
CA LEU A 227 1.66 24.02 8.89
C LEU A 227 0.92 22.73 8.55
N GLY A 228 -0.14 22.79 7.74
CA GLY A 228 -0.86 21.61 7.25
C GLY A 228 0.02 20.66 6.44
N PHE A 229 0.83 21.19 5.52
CA PHE A 229 1.74 20.38 4.72
C PHE A 229 2.90 19.81 5.52
N TRP A 230 3.49 20.58 6.44
CA TRP A 230 4.53 20.06 7.35
C TRP A 230 3.99 18.99 8.30
N ALA A 231 2.76 19.15 8.81
CA ALA A 231 2.10 18.13 9.62
C ALA A 231 1.85 16.85 8.82
N SER A 232 1.42 16.98 7.56
CA SER A 232 1.27 15.85 6.62
C SER A 232 2.62 15.15 6.37
N ALA A 233 3.68 15.91 6.10
CA ALA A 233 5.02 15.37 5.91
C ALA A 233 5.54 14.63 7.16
N GLY A 234 5.34 15.21 8.34
CA GLY A 234 5.69 14.59 9.62
C GLY A 234 4.94 13.28 9.88
N SER A 235 3.63 13.26 9.58
CA SER A 235 2.80 12.05 9.70
C SER A 235 3.28 10.94 8.76
N ALA A 236 3.51 11.25 7.48
CA ALA A 236 4.02 10.27 6.52
C ALA A 236 5.43 9.77 6.85
N PHE A 237 6.30 10.64 7.36
CA PHE A 237 7.64 10.28 7.81
C PHE A 237 7.58 9.35 9.02
N LEU A 238 6.74 9.67 10.02
CA LEU A 238 6.52 8.80 11.17
C LEU A 238 5.97 7.43 10.74
N ALA A 239 5.02 7.41 9.80
CA ALA A 239 4.52 6.17 9.21
C ALA A 239 5.67 5.34 8.60
N LEU A 240 6.57 5.96 7.84
CA LEU A 240 7.69 5.28 7.19
C LEU A 240 8.66 4.70 8.23
N VAL A 241 9.02 5.49 9.24
CA VAL A 241 9.89 5.03 10.33
C VAL A 241 9.27 3.85 11.06
N LEU A 242 8.00 3.92 11.45
CA LEU A 242 7.30 2.80 12.10
C LEU A 242 7.31 1.54 11.23
N PHE A 243 7.04 1.70 9.93
CA PHE A 243 7.07 0.58 8.99
C PHE A 243 8.45 -0.07 8.92
N LEU A 244 9.51 0.73 8.77
CA LEU A 244 10.89 0.23 8.70
C LEU A 244 11.36 -0.38 10.03
N VAL A 245 10.93 0.13 11.18
CA VAL A 245 11.27 -0.46 12.49
C VAL A 245 10.63 -1.83 12.66
N GLY A 246 9.44 -2.06 12.10
CA GLY A 246 8.76 -3.36 12.12
C GLY A 246 9.35 -4.44 11.22
N THR A 247 10.29 -4.09 10.33
CA THR A 247 10.93 -4.99 9.34
C THR A 247 11.31 -6.38 9.84
N PRO A 248 12.04 -6.55 10.97
CA PRO A 248 12.48 -7.88 11.42
C PRO A 248 11.32 -8.79 11.83
N GLN A 249 10.13 -8.24 12.07
CA GLN A 249 8.95 -8.97 12.53
C GLN A 249 7.96 -9.26 11.41
N TYR A 250 8.19 -8.76 10.19
CA TYR A 250 7.28 -9.03 9.08
C TYR A 250 7.49 -10.42 8.46
N ARG A 251 6.39 -10.97 7.94
CA ARG A 251 6.38 -12.10 7.02
C ARG A 251 6.43 -11.59 5.59
N HIS A 252 7.18 -12.27 4.75
CA HIS A 252 7.38 -11.91 3.35
C HIS A 252 6.96 -13.07 2.43
N PHE A 253 6.35 -12.73 1.30
CA PHE A 253 6.13 -13.68 0.21
C PHE A 253 7.12 -13.40 -0.92
N LYS A 254 7.58 -14.48 -1.57
CA LYS A 254 8.40 -14.36 -2.77
C LYS A 254 7.52 -13.91 -3.95
N PRO A 255 7.99 -13.00 -4.81
CA PRO A 255 7.24 -12.56 -5.99
C PRO A 255 6.87 -13.75 -6.89
N CYS A 256 5.58 -13.88 -7.24
CA CYS A 256 5.04 -15.00 -8.02
C CYS A 256 4.99 -14.69 -9.53
N GLY A 257 6.13 -14.31 -10.12
CA GLY A 257 6.27 -14.08 -11.56
C GLY A 257 5.38 -12.94 -12.10
N ASN A 258 5.31 -12.79 -13.43
CA ASN A 258 4.60 -11.69 -14.08
C ASN A 258 3.12 -12.05 -14.41
N PRO A 259 2.13 -11.55 -13.64
CA PRO A 259 0.70 -11.85 -13.90
C PRO A 259 0.20 -11.25 -15.21
N LEU A 260 0.73 -10.11 -15.63
CA LEU A 260 0.31 -9.42 -16.85
C LEU A 260 0.70 -10.23 -18.09
N SER A 261 1.86 -10.89 -18.05
CA SER A 261 2.27 -11.82 -19.12
C SER A 261 1.29 -12.98 -19.26
N ARG A 262 0.85 -13.58 -18.15
CA ARG A 262 -0.16 -14.67 -18.17
C ARG A 262 -1.50 -14.18 -18.74
N PHE A 263 -1.95 -13.01 -18.34
CA PHE A 263 -3.18 -12.41 -18.87
C PHE A 263 -3.09 -12.14 -20.38
N CYS A 264 -1.98 -11.53 -20.84
CA CYS A 264 -1.75 -11.28 -22.26
C CYS A 264 -1.64 -12.58 -23.07
N GLN A 265 -1.03 -13.64 -22.52
CA GLN A 265 -0.97 -14.95 -23.18
C GLN A 265 -2.37 -15.51 -23.42
N VAL A 266 -3.28 -15.39 -22.45
CA VAL A 266 -4.67 -15.85 -22.61
C VAL A 266 -5.40 -15.02 -23.67
N LEU A 267 -5.26 -13.69 -23.67
CA LEU A 267 -5.85 -12.83 -24.71
C LEU A 267 -5.34 -13.19 -26.11
N VAL A 268 -4.02 -13.33 -26.26
CA VAL A 268 -3.40 -13.71 -27.55
C VAL A 268 -3.85 -15.10 -27.98
N ALA A 269 -3.89 -16.07 -27.06
CA ALA A 269 -4.34 -17.43 -27.37
C ALA A 269 -5.82 -17.47 -27.76
N ALA A 270 -6.68 -16.72 -27.06
CA ALA A 270 -8.10 -16.60 -27.36
C ALA A 270 -8.33 -15.94 -28.73
N SER A 271 -7.66 -14.82 -29.02
CA SER A 271 -7.74 -14.15 -30.33
C SER A 271 -7.23 -15.02 -31.47
N ARG A 272 -6.19 -15.83 -31.25
CA ARG A 272 -5.68 -16.77 -32.27
C ARG A 272 -6.61 -17.97 -32.49
N LYS A 273 -7.35 -18.40 -31.48
CA LYS A 273 -8.27 -19.55 -31.54
C LYS A 273 -9.71 -19.18 -31.85
N LEU A 274 -9.99 -17.90 -32.17
CA LEU A 274 -11.33 -17.39 -32.42
C LEU A 274 -12.06 -18.08 -33.60
N GLY A 275 -11.30 -18.62 -34.55
CA GLY A 275 -11.83 -19.33 -35.73
C GLY A 275 -11.79 -20.87 -35.63
N VAL A 276 -11.43 -21.44 -34.48
CA VAL A 276 -11.36 -22.90 -34.31
C VAL A 276 -12.74 -23.45 -33.96
N GLN A 277 -13.25 -24.40 -34.75
CA GLN A 277 -14.48 -25.12 -34.39
C GLN A 277 -14.20 -26.04 -33.19
N MET A 278 -14.99 -25.89 -32.12
CA MET A 278 -14.91 -26.76 -30.95
C MET A 278 -15.54 -28.12 -31.27
N THR A 279 -14.79 -29.20 -31.07
CA THR A 279 -15.30 -30.58 -31.09
C THR A 279 -16.21 -30.81 -29.88
N SER A 280 -17.36 -31.48 -30.09
CA SER A 280 -18.45 -31.61 -29.10
C SER A 280 -18.11 -32.47 -27.87
N ASN A 281 -17.05 -33.27 -27.94
CA ASN A 281 -16.53 -34.02 -26.80
C ASN A 281 -15.29 -33.27 -26.29
N GLY A 282 -15.34 -32.73 -25.08
CA GLY A 282 -14.24 -32.01 -24.41
C GLY A 282 -13.00 -32.87 -24.09
N GLU A 283 -12.75 -33.93 -24.86
CA GLU A 283 -11.61 -34.84 -24.78
C GLU A 283 -10.29 -34.17 -25.19
N ASP A 284 -10.34 -33.11 -26.00
CA ASP A 284 -9.16 -32.33 -26.43
C ASP A 284 -8.86 -31.09 -25.53
N LEU A 285 -9.61 -30.90 -24.44
CA LEU A 285 -9.35 -29.80 -23.51
C LEU A 285 -8.09 -30.10 -22.69
N TYR A 286 -7.16 -29.14 -22.67
CA TYR A 286 -5.94 -29.25 -21.89
C TYR A 286 -6.27 -29.34 -20.39
N VAL A 287 -6.09 -30.52 -19.80
CA VAL A 287 -6.13 -30.75 -18.37
C VAL A 287 -4.70 -30.73 -17.87
N SER A 288 -4.35 -29.79 -16.96
CA SER A 288 -3.03 -29.81 -16.33
C SER A 288 -2.84 -31.11 -15.55
N ASP A 289 -1.79 -31.86 -15.90
CA ASP A 289 -1.37 -33.09 -15.22
C ASP A 289 -1.06 -32.83 -13.74
N GLU A 290 -1.54 -33.72 -12.86
CA GLU A 290 -1.37 -33.64 -11.40
C GLU A 290 0.11 -33.63 -10.96
N LYS A 291 1.02 -34.14 -11.80
CA LYS A 291 2.46 -34.26 -11.46
C LYS A 291 3.25 -32.95 -11.62
N GLU A 292 2.92 -32.08 -12.58
CA GLU A 292 3.57 -30.76 -12.71
C GLU A 292 3.11 -29.76 -11.64
N SER A 293 1.98 -30.02 -10.97
CA SER A 293 1.41 -29.17 -9.93
C SER A 293 2.10 -29.30 -8.56
N SER A 294 2.89 -30.36 -8.33
CA SER A 294 3.59 -30.55 -7.05
C SER A 294 4.70 -29.52 -6.79
N ASN A 295 5.19 -28.86 -7.85
CA ASN A 295 6.24 -27.85 -7.80
C ASN A 295 5.73 -26.40 -7.89
N ASN A 296 4.41 -26.18 -7.99
CA ASN A 296 3.83 -24.86 -8.16
C ASN A 296 2.88 -24.57 -6.99
N PRO A 297 3.17 -23.58 -6.11
CA PRO A 297 2.39 -23.31 -4.90
C PRO A 297 1.00 -22.69 -5.18
N ASN A 298 0.57 -22.63 -6.45
CA ASN A 298 -0.68 -22.01 -6.83
C ASN A 298 -1.83 -23.01 -6.66
N ARG A 299 -2.67 -22.76 -5.65
CA ARG A 299 -3.90 -23.49 -5.32
C ARG A 299 -4.77 -23.71 -6.56
N LYS A 300 -5.12 -24.97 -6.85
CA LYS A 300 -6.04 -25.35 -7.93
C LYS A 300 -7.42 -24.76 -7.65
N ILE A 301 -7.98 -24.04 -8.61
CA ILE A 301 -9.40 -23.63 -8.55
C ILE A 301 -10.22 -24.92 -8.76
N LEU A 302 -11.04 -25.28 -7.77
CA LEU A 302 -11.92 -26.46 -7.87
C LEU A 302 -12.95 -26.23 -8.98
N HIS A 303 -13.23 -27.27 -9.77
CA HIS A 303 -14.27 -27.20 -10.78
C HIS A 303 -15.64 -26.97 -10.13
N THR A 304 -16.32 -25.89 -10.52
CA THR A 304 -17.71 -25.64 -10.11
C THR A 304 -18.65 -26.43 -11.03
N HIS A 305 -19.33 -27.44 -10.51
CA HIS A 305 -20.28 -28.28 -11.26
C HIS A 305 -21.61 -27.57 -11.63
N GLY A 306 -21.73 -26.26 -11.38
CA GLY A 306 -22.99 -25.50 -11.42
C GLY A 306 -23.33 -24.80 -12.73
N PHE A 307 -22.45 -24.84 -13.73
CA PHE A 307 -22.74 -24.33 -15.07
C PHE A 307 -22.75 -25.50 -16.06
N LYS A 308 -23.92 -26.13 -16.19
CA LYS A 308 -24.25 -27.02 -17.32
C LYS A 308 -25.15 -26.27 -18.28
#